data_AF-A0A1V6CQW3-F1
#
_entry.id   AF-A0A1V6CQW3-F1
#
_cell.length_a   1.000
_cell.length_b   1.000
_cell.length_c   1.000
_cell.angle_alpha   90.00
_cell.angle_beta   90.00
_cell.angle_gamma   90.00
#
_symmetry.space_group_name_H-M   'P 1'
#
loop_
_entity.id
_entity.type
_entity.pdbx_description
1 polymer ?
#
loop_
_entity_poly.entity_id
_entity_poly.type
_entity_poly.pdbx_seq_one_letter_code
_entity_poly.pdbx_strand_id
1 'polypeptide(L)'
;MDISKKYSHLVVEDTYVVWLKRVHRFIQFKEPAFFVFEQCMTGTDPQVIAGYCRKRYDLPAKEAARFVREIISETKKLTKAEVKVKIKKEIVNQNKVEAEDKIKAKAAEEKRKYYEHLCRIGGKTILFRYGDEVMEGVFRPLFEQFELIKVKAETKAKISGETGESIELFSRKDAWCIGINGVEVHSFPEEDWEHFHGAVYTELLNLLHGKKLEEWMGVFHAAAVVQEKKGRRDEGTLRRRDLETERLRDGEMEGLRDGEMEGLRDEEAGENQALIFLGESGAGKSTVAAILMAQGYRVLTDDFLPVGIPKNAVNNTPLIYPMPAAISVKKNAIPILLPWYPEMEEEAIFAAEEEEYETYLPLSGNAGDLSPIPAKAIFFIKYDPTVDFRLTRESNLERMNAFLKQSWIANNTAAAEAFLKWYFSLPVYSLVYSDAEKLINGLNSL
;
A
#
# COMPACT_ATOMS: atom_id res chain seq x y z
N MET A 1 30.10 1.16 -22.40
CA MET A 1 28.67 1.55 -22.31
C MET A 1 28.22 1.18 -20.90
N ASP A 2 27.67 2.12 -20.13
CA ASP A 2 27.35 1.89 -18.71
C ASP A 2 26.11 0.99 -18.56
N ILE A 3 26.33 -0.28 -18.21
CA ILE A 3 25.29 -1.32 -18.05
C ILE A 3 24.35 -0.96 -16.91
N SER A 4 24.83 -0.23 -15.89
CA SER A 4 24.05 0.20 -14.73
C SER A 4 22.85 1.07 -15.11
N LYS A 5 22.87 1.69 -16.30
CA LYS A 5 21.73 2.46 -16.83
C LYS A 5 20.61 1.60 -17.41
N LYS A 6 20.83 0.29 -17.62
CA LYS A 6 19.85 -0.61 -18.27
C LYS A 6 19.06 -1.47 -17.28
N TYR A 7 19.73 -2.00 -16.26
CA TYR A 7 19.11 -2.83 -15.22
C TYR A 7 19.82 -2.67 -13.88
N SER A 8 19.17 -3.11 -12.80
CA SER A 8 19.81 -3.43 -11.52
C SER A 8 19.43 -4.87 -11.14
N HIS A 9 20.18 -5.49 -10.23
CA HIS A 9 19.86 -6.85 -9.79
C HIS A 9 20.28 -7.09 -8.35
N LEU A 10 19.62 -8.07 -7.72
CA LEU A 10 19.98 -8.67 -6.46
C LEU A 10 20.21 -10.17 -6.69
N VAL A 11 21.24 -10.74 -6.08
CA VAL A 11 21.45 -12.19 -6.07
C VAL A 11 20.87 -12.75 -4.78
N VAL A 12 19.95 -13.69 -4.90
CA VAL A 12 19.35 -14.43 -3.79
C VAL A 12 19.58 -15.90 -4.06
N GLU A 13 20.29 -16.57 -3.15
CA GLU A 13 20.76 -17.95 -3.37
C GLU A 13 21.57 -18.05 -4.67
N ASP A 14 21.12 -18.84 -5.65
CA ASP A 14 21.71 -19.00 -6.98
C ASP A 14 20.96 -18.24 -8.09
N THR A 15 20.01 -17.37 -7.71
CA THR A 15 19.08 -16.70 -8.63
C THR A 15 19.33 -15.20 -8.69
N TYR A 16 19.46 -14.68 -9.91
CA TYR A 16 19.58 -13.26 -10.20
C TYR A 16 18.19 -12.66 -10.40
N VAL A 17 17.75 -11.83 -9.44
CA VAL A 17 16.50 -11.07 -9.52
C VAL A 17 16.80 -9.72 -10.15
N VAL A 18 16.45 -9.55 -11.42
CA VAL A 18 16.82 -8.42 -12.27
C VAL A 18 15.65 -7.46 -12.42
N TRP A 19 15.87 -6.17 -12.13
CA TRP A 19 14.97 -5.08 -12.46
C TRP A 19 15.35 -4.43 -13.79
N LEU A 20 14.46 -4.50 -14.78
CA LEU A 20 14.66 -3.84 -16.07
C LEU A 20 14.16 -2.38 -16.03
N LYS A 21 15.08 -1.42 -16.00
CA LYS A 21 14.76 0.01 -15.79
C LYS A 21 13.83 0.63 -16.85
N ARG A 22 13.88 0.15 -18.10
CA ARG A 22 13.12 0.72 -19.23
C ARG A 22 11.66 0.25 -19.28
N VAL A 23 11.42 -0.98 -18.86
CA VAL A 23 10.11 -1.66 -18.95
C VAL A 23 9.52 -1.98 -17.58
N HIS A 24 10.22 -1.53 -16.53
CA HIS A 24 9.76 -1.56 -15.16
C HIS A 24 9.23 -2.93 -14.73
N ARG A 25 10.05 -3.96 -14.97
CA ARG A 25 9.69 -5.36 -14.73
C ARG A 25 10.81 -6.12 -14.03
N PHE A 26 10.43 -7.00 -13.12
CA PHE A 26 11.31 -7.98 -12.52
C PHE A 26 11.39 -9.26 -13.35
N ILE A 27 12.58 -9.83 -13.47
CA ILE A 27 12.83 -11.12 -14.11
C ILE A 27 13.80 -11.89 -13.23
N GLN A 28 13.54 -13.19 -13.04
CA GLN A 28 14.47 -14.09 -12.37
C GLN A 28 15.29 -14.86 -13.40
N PHE A 29 16.61 -14.89 -13.24
CA PHE A 29 17.53 -15.67 -14.05
C PHE A 29 18.35 -16.62 -13.20
N LYS A 30 18.62 -17.82 -13.71
CA LYS A 30 19.72 -18.68 -13.25
C LYS A 30 20.87 -18.65 -14.25
N GLU A 31 22.07 -19.04 -13.84
CA GLU A 31 23.12 -19.38 -14.80
C GLU A 31 22.72 -20.64 -15.59
N PRO A 32 22.99 -20.73 -16.92
CA PRO A 32 23.73 -19.79 -17.77
C PRO A 32 22.91 -18.63 -18.37
N ALA A 33 21.60 -18.55 -18.09
CA ALA A 33 20.71 -17.57 -18.72
C ALA A 33 21.07 -16.13 -18.34
N PHE A 34 21.45 -15.87 -17.09
CA PHE A 34 21.89 -14.55 -16.65
C PHE A 34 23.11 -14.06 -17.44
N PHE A 35 24.12 -14.91 -17.62
CA PHE A 35 25.30 -14.57 -18.42
C PHE A 35 24.92 -14.20 -19.87
N VAL A 36 24.05 -14.97 -20.51
CA VAL A 36 23.57 -14.65 -21.87
C VAL A 36 22.85 -13.30 -21.90
N PHE A 37 21.97 -13.05 -20.93
CA PHE A 37 21.26 -11.79 -20.78
C PHE A 37 22.23 -10.60 -20.62
N GLU A 38 23.21 -10.72 -19.73
CA GLU A 38 24.21 -9.68 -19.47
C GLU A 38 25.04 -9.36 -20.71
N GLN A 39 25.55 -10.40 -21.40
CA GLN A 39 26.30 -10.23 -22.65
C GLN A 39 25.43 -9.62 -23.77
N CYS A 40 24.14 -9.93 -23.82
CA CYS A 40 23.23 -9.28 -24.76
C CYS A 40 23.06 -7.79 -24.42
N MET A 41 23.02 -7.43 -23.13
CA MET A 41 22.92 -6.03 -22.69
C MET A 41 24.18 -5.22 -22.97
N THR A 42 25.35 -5.84 -23.08
CA THR A 42 26.60 -5.19 -23.53
C THR A 42 26.69 -5.02 -25.04
N GLY A 43 25.76 -5.61 -25.81
CA GLY A 43 25.76 -5.56 -27.28
C GLY A 43 26.65 -6.62 -27.93
N THR A 44 27.02 -7.68 -27.21
CA THR A 44 27.83 -8.78 -27.75
C THR A 44 27.04 -9.57 -28.78
N ASP A 45 27.69 -9.96 -29.88
CA ASP A 45 27.04 -10.74 -30.95
C ASP A 45 26.57 -12.13 -30.44
N PRO A 46 25.35 -12.59 -30.78
CA PRO A 46 24.81 -13.87 -30.30
C PRO A 46 25.68 -15.10 -30.62
N GLN A 47 26.40 -15.12 -31.74
CA GLN A 47 27.30 -16.23 -32.08
C GLN A 47 28.54 -16.24 -31.17
N VAL A 48 29.05 -15.06 -30.82
CA VAL A 48 30.15 -14.90 -29.86
C VAL A 48 29.70 -15.35 -28.46
N ILE A 49 28.50 -14.95 -28.03
CA ILE A 49 27.92 -15.40 -26.75
C ILE A 49 27.79 -16.93 -26.72
N ALA A 50 27.31 -17.55 -27.81
CA ALA A 50 27.24 -19.00 -27.90
C ALA A 50 28.63 -19.65 -27.76
N GLY A 51 29.66 -19.05 -28.37
CA GLY A 51 31.05 -19.45 -28.19
C GLY A 51 31.53 -19.41 -26.73
N TYR A 52 31.16 -18.35 -25.99
CA TYR A 52 31.43 -18.27 -24.55
C TYR A 52 30.68 -19.34 -23.76
N CYS A 53 29.41 -19.57 -24.07
CA CYS A 53 28.59 -20.56 -23.37
C CYS A 53 29.14 -21.98 -23.52
N ARG A 54 29.64 -22.33 -24.72
CA ARG A 54 30.31 -23.62 -24.96
C ARG A 54 31.51 -23.83 -24.04
N LYS A 55 32.36 -22.80 -23.88
CA LYS A 55 33.58 -22.89 -23.07
C LYS A 55 33.29 -22.85 -21.57
N ARG A 56 32.34 -22.01 -21.16
CA ARG A 56 32.05 -21.75 -19.75
C ARG A 56 31.16 -22.80 -19.09
N TYR A 57 30.23 -23.39 -19.85
CA TYR A 57 29.23 -24.34 -19.34
C TYR A 57 29.28 -25.71 -20.03
N ASP A 58 30.35 -25.99 -20.77
CA ASP A 58 30.57 -27.25 -21.51
C ASP A 58 29.41 -27.67 -22.43
N LEU A 59 28.76 -26.68 -23.06
CA LEU A 59 27.60 -26.93 -23.92
C LEU A 59 28.00 -27.33 -25.35
N PRO A 60 27.34 -28.33 -25.96
CA PRO A 60 27.48 -28.62 -27.39
C PRO A 60 27.16 -27.40 -28.26
N ALA A 61 27.85 -27.26 -29.39
CA ALA A 61 27.76 -26.04 -30.22
C ALA A 61 26.33 -25.70 -30.68
N LYS A 62 25.55 -26.72 -31.08
CA LYS A 62 24.16 -26.54 -31.52
C LYS A 62 23.26 -26.12 -30.35
N GLU A 63 23.47 -26.69 -29.17
CA GLU A 63 22.68 -26.40 -27.97
C GLU A 63 22.98 -25.02 -27.42
N ALA A 64 24.26 -24.62 -27.34
CA ALA A 64 24.65 -23.27 -26.95
C ALA A 64 24.02 -22.21 -27.87
N ALA A 65 24.06 -22.42 -29.18
CA ALA A 65 23.43 -21.51 -30.14
C ALA A 65 21.90 -21.47 -30.01
N ARG A 66 21.25 -22.61 -29.76
CA ARG A 66 19.80 -22.68 -29.51
C ARG A 66 19.44 -21.93 -28.22
N PHE A 67 20.12 -22.24 -27.13
CA PHE A 67 19.91 -21.64 -25.82
C PHE A 67 20.04 -20.11 -25.87
N VAL A 68 21.12 -19.59 -26.47
CA VAL A 68 21.31 -18.14 -26.62
C VAL A 68 20.16 -17.50 -27.40
N ARG A 69 19.70 -18.12 -28.48
CA ARG A 69 18.55 -17.61 -29.26
C ARG A 69 17.27 -17.59 -28.44
N GLU A 70 17.00 -18.63 -27.65
CA GLU A 70 15.82 -18.71 -26.79
C GLU A 70 15.82 -17.61 -25.73
N ILE A 71 16.91 -17.44 -24.97
CA ILE A 71 17.02 -16.38 -23.96
C ILE A 71 16.86 -14.98 -24.57
N ILE A 72 17.51 -14.72 -25.71
CA ILE A 72 17.38 -13.43 -26.40
C ILE A 72 15.95 -13.21 -26.90
N SER A 73 15.29 -14.25 -27.42
CA SER A 73 13.90 -14.19 -27.90
C SER A 73 12.94 -13.86 -26.75
N GLU A 74 13.02 -14.57 -25.64
CA GLU A 74 12.16 -14.35 -24.47
C GLU A 74 12.39 -12.97 -23.85
N THR A 75 13.65 -12.56 -23.69
CA THR A 75 13.98 -11.21 -23.20
C THR A 75 13.44 -10.12 -24.14
N LYS A 76 13.50 -10.33 -25.46
CA LYS A 76 12.92 -9.42 -26.46
C LYS A 76 11.40 -9.38 -26.40
N LYS A 77 10.71 -10.51 -26.14
CA LYS A 77 9.25 -10.55 -25.99
C LYS A 77 8.82 -9.73 -24.78
N LEU A 78 9.48 -9.93 -23.64
CA LEU A 78 9.21 -9.22 -22.39
C LEU A 78 9.43 -7.70 -22.53
N THR A 79 10.36 -7.28 -23.39
CA THR A 79 10.63 -5.84 -23.64
C THR A 79 9.80 -5.21 -24.75
N LYS A 80 9.27 -5.99 -25.72
CA LYS A 80 8.46 -5.49 -26.84
C LYS A 80 6.96 -5.41 -26.55
N ALA A 81 6.44 -6.25 -25.66
CA ALA A 81 5.02 -6.28 -25.31
C ALA A 81 4.49 -4.90 -24.86
N GLU A 82 5.35 -4.06 -24.29
CA GLU A 82 4.97 -2.73 -23.80
C GLU A 82 5.09 -1.61 -24.82
N VAL A 83 5.93 -1.70 -25.87
CA VAL A 83 6.00 -0.63 -26.88
C VAL A 83 4.64 -0.46 -27.57
N LYS A 84 3.90 -1.56 -27.79
CA LYS A 84 2.53 -1.51 -28.34
C LYS A 84 1.49 -0.96 -27.34
N VAL A 85 1.63 -1.24 -26.05
CA VAL A 85 0.73 -0.72 -25.00
C VAL A 85 1.00 0.77 -24.73
N LYS A 86 2.28 1.17 -24.73
CA LYS A 86 2.72 2.55 -24.51
C LYS A 86 2.38 3.45 -25.70
N ILE A 87 2.49 2.96 -26.94
CA ILE A 87 2.02 3.69 -28.14
C ILE A 87 0.49 3.88 -28.10
N LYS A 88 -0.29 2.89 -27.64
CA LYS A 88 -1.74 3.07 -27.43
C LYS A 88 -2.03 4.09 -26.30
N LYS A 89 -1.28 4.06 -25.19
CA LYS A 89 -1.45 5.01 -24.07
C LYS A 89 -0.98 6.44 -24.41
N GLU A 90 0.07 6.61 -25.20
CA GLU A 90 0.56 7.94 -25.65
C GLU A 90 -0.37 8.57 -26.70
N ILE A 91 -1.05 7.76 -27.53
CA ILE A 91 -2.08 8.27 -28.45
C ILE A 91 -3.33 8.76 -27.68
N VAL A 92 -3.59 8.26 -26.47
CA VAL A 92 -4.67 8.74 -25.59
C VAL A 92 -4.25 9.97 -24.76
N ASN A 93 -2.94 10.17 -24.53
CA ASN A 93 -2.43 11.25 -23.65
C ASN A 93 -1.84 12.47 -24.38
N GLN A 94 -2.18 12.70 -25.65
CA GLN A 94 -1.97 13.99 -26.30
C GLN A 94 -3.29 14.75 -26.41
N ASN A 95 -3.76 15.29 -25.28
CA ASN A 95 -4.55 16.52 -25.25
C ASN A 95 -4.11 17.33 -24.03
N LYS A 96 -2.91 17.90 -24.15
CA LYS A 96 -2.39 18.91 -23.24
C LYS A 96 -3.07 20.24 -23.63
N VAL A 97 -4.24 20.53 -23.06
CA VAL A 97 -4.82 21.88 -23.14
C VAL A 97 -4.14 22.72 -22.06
N GLU A 98 -3.05 23.38 -22.44
CA GLU A 98 -2.38 24.34 -21.57
C GLU A 98 -3.08 25.71 -21.63
N ALA A 99 -3.30 26.25 -20.43
CA ALA A 99 -3.16 27.66 -20.06
C ALA A 99 -4.29 28.68 -20.27
N GLU A 100 -5.41 28.38 -20.94
CA GLU A 100 -6.51 29.37 -21.06
C GLU A 100 -7.75 29.10 -20.17
N ASP A 101 -7.91 27.88 -19.65
CA ASP A 101 -9.08 27.51 -18.81
C ASP A 101 -8.95 27.86 -17.32
N LYS A 102 -7.75 28.27 -16.86
CA LYS A 102 -7.53 28.65 -15.45
C LYS A 102 -8.31 29.90 -15.03
N ILE A 103 -8.73 30.73 -15.99
CA ILE A 103 -9.54 31.94 -15.71
C ILE A 103 -11.04 31.61 -15.69
N LYS A 104 -11.49 30.52 -16.36
CA LYS A 104 -12.89 30.08 -16.33
C LYS A 104 -13.20 29.11 -15.19
N ALA A 105 -12.23 28.38 -14.67
CA ALA A 105 -12.43 27.47 -13.53
C ALA A 105 -12.83 28.21 -12.24
N LYS A 106 -12.41 29.48 -12.07
CA LYS A 106 -12.84 30.32 -10.94
C LYS A 106 -14.29 30.84 -11.09
N ALA A 107 -14.88 30.72 -12.28
CA ALA A 107 -16.28 31.08 -12.54
C ALA A 107 -17.24 29.88 -12.43
N ALA A 108 -16.73 28.66 -12.30
CA ALA A 108 -17.53 27.44 -12.10
C ALA A 108 -17.75 27.10 -10.60
N GLU A 109 -17.38 28.01 -9.70
CA GLU A 109 -17.70 27.96 -8.28
C GLU A 109 -19.21 28.22 -8.02
N GLU A 110 -19.97 28.58 -9.06
CA GLU A 110 -21.42 28.77 -8.98
C GLU A 110 -22.16 27.42 -8.83
N LYS A 111 -22.47 27.11 -7.55
CA LYS A 111 -23.52 26.19 -7.06
C LYS A 111 -23.42 24.71 -7.44
N ARG A 112 -22.24 24.10 -7.33
CA ARG A 112 -22.20 22.64 -7.12
C ARG A 112 -22.63 22.33 -5.69
N LYS A 113 -23.73 21.60 -5.54
CA LYS A 113 -24.19 21.10 -4.24
C LYS A 113 -23.39 19.84 -3.94
N TYR A 114 -22.72 19.81 -2.80
CA TYR A 114 -21.98 18.65 -2.32
C TYR A 114 -22.65 18.06 -1.09
N TYR A 115 -22.53 16.74 -0.93
CA TYR A 115 -22.69 16.04 0.34
C TYR A 115 -21.37 16.15 1.09
N GLU A 116 -21.38 16.77 2.28
CA GLU A 116 -20.17 17.24 2.94
C GLU A 116 -19.98 16.65 4.32
N HIS A 117 -18.89 15.90 4.51
CA HIS A 117 -18.56 15.18 5.73
C HIS A 117 -17.21 15.64 6.27
N LEU A 118 -17.16 16.03 7.54
CA LEU A 118 -15.93 16.52 8.16
C LEU A 118 -15.36 15.44 9.07
N CYS A 119 -14.19 14.91 8.72
CA CYS A 119 -13.55 13.82 9.43
C CYS A 119 -12.30 14.28 10.16
N ARG A 120 -11.99 13.68 11.32
CA ARG A 120 -10.74 13.88 12.04
C ARG A 120 -9.93 12.58 12.11
N ILE A 121 -8.82 12.52 11.38
CA ILE A 121 -7.96 11.34 11.21
C ILE A 121 -6.51 11.74 11.49
N GLY A 122 -5.80 11.06 12.39
CA GLY A 122 -4.38 11.36 12.66
C GLY A 122 -4.09 12.79 13.11
N GLY A 123 -5.05 13.43 13.79
CA GLY A 123 -4.94 14.84 14.17
C GLY A 123 -5.20 15.84 13.05
N LYS A 124 -5.30 15.38 11.80
CA LYS A 124 -5.75 16.17 10.64
C LYS A 124 -7.26 16.24 10.59
N THR A 125 -7.76 17.34 10.05
CA THR A 125 -9.19 17.53 9.78
C THR A 125 -9.36 17.63 8.27
N ILE A 126 -10.10 16.68 7.71
CA ILE A 126 -10.32 16.55 6.26
C ILE A 126 -11.80 16.74 5.96
N LEU A 127 -12.12 17.63 5.03
CA LEU A 127 -13.47 17.83 4.51
C LEU A 127 -13.65 16.98 3.24
N PHE A 128 -14.48 15.95 3.33
CA PHE A 128 -14.93 15.15 2.19
C PHE A 128 -16.15 15.81 1.55
N ARG A 129 -16.14 15.97 0.23
CA ARG A 129 -17.25 16.54 -0.53
C ARG A 129 -17.57 15.63 -1.71
N TYR A 130 -18.79 15.10 -1.75
CA TYR A 130 -19.25 14.20 -2.81
C TYR A 130 -20.28 14.92 -3.69
N GLY A 131 -20.11 14.83 -5.01
CA GLY A 131 -20.96 15.50 -5.98
C GLY A 131 -22.31 14.81 -6.19
N ASP A 132 -22.42 13.55 -5.81
CA ASP A 132 -23.61 12.72 -5.92
C ASP A 132 -23.64 11.63 -4.83
N GLU A 133 -24.80 10.98 -4.69
CA GLU A 133 -25.06 9.93 -3.69
C GLU A 133 -24.30 8.63 -3.98
N VAL A 134 -23.92 8.38 -5.24
CA VAL A 134 -23.17 7.17 -5.62
C VAL A 134 -21.75 7.28 -5.06
N MET A 135 -21.07 8.40 -5.29
CA MET A 135 -19.75 8.65 -4.72
C MET A 135 -19.77 8.67 -3.20
N GLU A 136 -20.79 9.30 -2.61
CA GLU A 136 -20.97 9.31 -1.17
C GLU A 136 -21.10 7.87 -0.64
N GLY A 137 -21.98 7.06 -1.22
CA GLY A 137 -22.21 5.67 -0.81
C GLY A 137 -20.99 4.76 -0.95
N VAL A 138 -20.09 5.03 -1.90
CA VAL A 138 -18.85 4.25 -2.08
C VAL A 138 -17.77 4.65 -1.08
N PHE A 139 -17.52 5.95 -0.91
CA PHE A 139 -16.32 6.41 -0.20
C PHE A 139 -16.56 6.83 1.24
N ARG A 140 -17.77 7.30 1.58
CA ARG A 140 -18.11 7.75 2.93
C ARG A 140 -18.01 6.61 3.96
N PRO A 141 -18.57 5.40 3.73
CA PRO A 141 -18.58 4.34 4.75
C PRO A 141 -17.18 3.95 5.25
N LEU A 142 -16.16 4.07 4.39
CA LEU A 142 -14.76 3.79 4.73
C LEU A 142 -14.21 4.70 5.82
N PHE A 143 -14.74 5.92 5.97
CA PHE A 143 -14.24 6.93 6.89
C PHE A 143 -15.31 7.49 7.84
N GLU A 144 -16.55 6.97 7.78
CA GLU A 144 -17.69 7.44 8.56
C GLU A 144 -17.40 7.44 10.08
N GLN A 145 -16.65 6.46 10.55
CA GLN A 145 -16.20 6.36 11.95
C GLN A 145 -15.40 7.58 12.46
N PHE A 146 -14.85 8.40 11.55
CA PHE A 146 -14.10 9.61 11.89
C PHE A 146 -14.92 10.90 11.73
N GLU A 147 -16.18 10.81 11.33
CA GLU A 147 -17.05 11.96 11.12
C GLU A 147 -17.35 12.71 12.44
N LEU A 148 -17.28 14.04 12.37
CA LEU A 148 -17.64 14.91 13.48
C LEU A 148 -19.15 15.18 13.45
N ILE A 149 -19.90 14.49 14.31
CA ILE A 149 -21.39 14.50 14.34
C ILE A 149 -21.98 15.88 14.70
N LYS A 150 -21.25 16.73 15.44
CA LYS A 150 -21.73 18.06 15.91
C LYS A 150 -20.74 19.18 15.63
N VAL A 151 -20.67 19.61 14.38
CA VAL A 151 -19.87 20.78 13.98
C VAL A 151 -20.80 21.96 13.78
N LYS A 152 -20.58 23.06 14.51
CA LYS A 152 -21.31 24.31 14.25
C LYS A 152 -21.01 24.78 12.83
N ALA A 153 -22.01 25.30 12.10
CA ALA A 153 -21.83 25.75 10.72
C ALA A 153 -20.68 26.78 10.56
N GLU A 154 -20.49 27.64 11.55
CA GLU A 154 -19.37 28.59 11.66
C GLU A 154 -18.00 27.91 11.76
N THR A 155 -17.94 26.77 12.45
CA THR A 155 -16.73 25.93 12.56
C THR A 155 -16.42 25.24 11.23
N LYS A 156 -17.45 24.79 10.51
CA LYS A 156 -17.31 24.23 9.16
C LYS A 156 -16.75 25.28 8.19
N ALA A 157 -17.31 26.50 8.22
CA ALA A 157 -16.89 27.64 7.38
C ALA A 157 -15.47 28.13 7.68
N LYS A 158 -15.05 28.13 8.96
CA LYS A 158 -13.69 28.53 9.35
C LYS A 158 -12.64 27.49 8.96
N ILE A 159 -12.98 26.19 9.04
CA ILE A 159 -12.09 25.10 8.64
C ILE A 159 -11.96 25.03 7.11
N SER A 160 -13.07 25.17 6.37
CA SER A 160 -13.06 25.25 4.91
C SER A 160 -12.35 26.51 4.37
N GLY A 161 -12.18 27.55 5.19
CA GLY A 161 -11.67 28.85 4.77
C GLY A 161 -10.18 29.09 4.99
N GLU A 162 -9.57 28.55 6.05
CA GLU A 162 -8.21 29.01 6.44
C GLU A 162 -7.20 27.92 6.84
N THR A 163 -7.57 26.65 7.07
CA THR A 163 -6.57 25.63 7.53
C THR A 163 -6.91 24.16 7.25
N GLY A 164 -8.10 23.81 6.74
CA GLY A 164 -8.50 22.41 6.51
C GLY A 164 -8.05 21.84 5.17
N GLU A 165 -7.66 20.57 5.15
CA GLU A 165 -7.48 19.81 3.91
C GLU A 165 -8.88 19.39 3.40
N SER A 166 -9.14 19.46 2.09
CA SER A 166 -10.37 18.94 1.49
C SER A 166 -10.09 18.05 0.30
N ILE A 167 -11.01 17.10 0.10
CA ILE A 167 -11.10 16.26 -1.09
C ILE A 167 -12.50 16.35 -1.66
N GLU A 168 -12.59 16.63 -2.95
CA GLU A 168 -13.83 16.75 -3.68
C GLU A 168 -13.92 15.67 -4.75
N LEU A 169 -14.96 14.85 -4.73
CA LEU A 169 -15.25 13.87 -5.78
C LEU A 169 -16.50 14.34 -6.52
N PHE A 170 -16.44 14.49 -7.83
CA PHE A 170 -17.59 14.95 -8.61
C PHE A 170 -17.51 14.52 -10.08
N SER A 171 -18.67 14.56 -10.74
CA SER A 171 -18.81 14.25 -12.16
C SER A 171 -18.84 15.53 -13.00
N ARG A 172 -18.14 15.54 -14.14
CA ARG A 172 -18.15 16.67 -15.09
C ARG A 172 -18.03 16.18 -16.54
N LYS A 173 -19.11 16.31 -17.32
CA LYS A 173 -19.14 15.99 -18.77
C LYS A 173 -18.56 14.58 -19.03
N ASP A 174 -19.18 13.57 -18.44
CA ASP A 174 -18.82 12.15 -18.63
C ASP A 174 -17.41 11.81 -18.13
N ALA A 175 -16.99 12.48 -17.06
CA ALA A 175 -15.71 12.24 -16.41
C ALA A 175 -15.84 12.30 -14.88
N TRP A 176 -15.17 11.37 -14.21
CA TRP A 176 -14.95 11.38 -12.76
C TRP A 176 -13.79 12.32 -12.43
N CYS A 177 -13.99 13.28 -11.54
CA CYS A 177 -13.00 14.27 -11.18
C CYS A 177 -12.66 14.22 -9.69
N ILE A 178 -11.39 14.51 -9.39
CA ILE A 178 -10.87 14.65 -8.03
C ILE A 178 -10.39 16.09 -7.87
N GLY A 179 -10.94 16.79 -6.89
CA GLY A 179 -10.45 18.06 -6.37
C GLY A 179 -9.72 17.87 -5.05
N ILE A 180 -8.67 18.65 -4.84
CA ILE A 180 -7.96 18.76 -3.57
C ILE A 180 -7.87 20.23 -3.22
N ASN A 181 -8.36 20.60 -2.04
CA ASN A 181 -8.37 21.98 -1.56
C ASN A 181 -9.04 22.95 -2.58
N GLY A 182 -10.13 22.51 -3.21
CA GLY A 182 -10.86 23.27 -4.22
C GLY A 182 -10.21 23.35 -5.60
N VAL A 183 -9.07 22.69 -5.80
CA VAL A 183 -8.38 22.62 -7.11
C VAL A 183 -8.56 21.24 -7.70
N GLU A 184 -9.15 21.16 -8.90
CA GLU A 184 -9.21 19.90 -9.66
C GLU A 184 -7.79 19.43 -10.01
N VAL A 185 -7.44 18.22 -9.56
CA VAL A 185 -6.11 17.60 -9.74
C VAL A 185 -6.16 16.44 -10.73
N HIS A 186 -7.27 15.72 -10.81
CA HIS A 186 -7.44 14.58 -11.72
C HIS A 186 -8.81 14.58 -12.39
N SER A 187 -8.85 14.00 -13.59
CA SER A 187 -10.08 13.72 -14.34
C SER A 187 -9.89 12.40 -15.10
N PHE A 188 -10.85 11.50 -14.99
CA PHE A 188 -10.87 10.19 -15.62
C PHE A 188 -12.14 10.04 -16.45
N PRO A 189 -12.11 9.37 -17.60
CA PRO A 189 -13.34 9.00 -18.32
C PRO A 189 -14.31 8.23 -17.43
N GLU A 190 -15.61 8.34 -17.67
CA GLU A 190 -16.64 7.66 -16.86
C GLU A 190 -16.48 6.13 -16.85
N GLU A 191 -15.98 5.55 -17.94
CA GLU A 191 -15.69 4.11 -18.02
C GLU A 191 -14.48 3.67 -17.19
N ASP A 192 -13.64 4.59 -16.71
CA ASP A 192 -12.38 4.31 -16.04
C ASP A 192 -12.46 4.39 -14.51
N TRP A 193 -13.49 3.73 -13.96
CA TRP A 193 -13.78 3.70 -12.53
C TRP A 193 -12.62 3.17 -11.68
N GLU A 194 -11.91 2.14 -12.15
CA GLU A 194 -10.82 1.51 -11.40
C GLU A 194 -9.65 2.48 -11.17
N HIS A 195 -9.26 3.25 -12.19
CA HIS A 195 -8.18 4.23 -12.04
C HIS A 195 -8.63 5.45 -11.24
N PHE A 196 -9.88 5.88 -11.38
CA PHE A 196 -10.46 6.90 -10.52
C PHE A 196 -10.41 6.49 -9.05
N HIS A 197 -10.92 5.29 -8.73
CA HIS A 197 -10.90 4.74 -7.38
C HIS A 197 -9.47 4.69 -6.82
N GLY A 198 -8.51 4.12 -7.53
CA GLY A 198 -7.11 4.08 -7.10
C GLY A 198 -6.48 5.47 -6.88
N ALA A 199 -6.86 6.45 -7.70
CA ALA A 199 -6.39 7.83 -7.56
C ALA A 199 -6.97 8.51 -6.30
N VAL A 200 -8.24 8.25 -5.94
CA VAL A 200 -8.85 8.75 -4.70
C VAL A 200 -8.05 8.27 -3.48
N TYR A 201 -7.75 6.97 -3.38
CA TYR A 201 -6.95 6.46 -2.26
C TYR A 201 -5.54 7.06 -2.25
N THR A 202 -4.92 7.23 -3.42
CA THR A 202 -3.58 7.81 -3.52
C THR A 202 -3.56 9.26 -3.02
N GLU A 203 -4.53 10.08 -3.39
CA GLU A 203 -4.62 11.45 -2.89
C GLU A 203 -4.95 11.50 -1.39
N LEU A 204 -5.83 10.62 -0.91
CA LEU A 204 -6.09 10.49 0.53
C LEU A 204 -4.84 10.11 1.31
N LEU A 205 -4.02 9.18 0.82
CA LEU A 205 -2.74 8.84 1.43
C LEU A 205 -1.80 10.04 1.51
N ASN A 206 -1.70 10.79 0.41
CA ASN A 206 -0.85 11.97 0.33
C ASN A 206 -1.30 13.03 1.35
N LEU A 207 -2.61 13.27 1.47
CA LEU A 207 -3.19 14.17 2.47
C LEU A 207 -2.90 13.68 3.90
N LEU A 208 -3.20 12.41 4.20
CA LEU A 208 -3.04 11.84 5.53
C LEU A 208 -1.58 11.86 6.02
N HIS A 209 -0.64 11.57 5.13
CA HIS A 209 0.78 11.41 5.48
C HIS A 209 1.67 12.60 5.10
N GLY A 210 1.11 13.63 4.45
CA GLY A 210 1.88 14.77 3.96
C GLY A 210 2.96 14.37 2.96
N LYS A 211 2.67 13.39 2.11
CA LYS A 211 3.62 12.79 1.16
C LYS A 211 3.26 13.11 -0.28
N LYS A 212 4.25 12.97 -1.15
CA LYS A 212 4.08 12.99 -2.61
C LYS A 212 4.19 11.58 -3.19
N LEU A 213 3.69 11.43 -4.41
CA LEU A 213 3.69 10.17 -5.15
C LEU A 213 5.09 9.53 -5.23
N GLU A 214 6.12 10.34 -5.47
CA GLU A 214 7.52 9.90 -5.59
C GLU A 214 8.17 9.43 -4.28
N GLU A 215 7.55 9.68 -3.12
CA GLU A 215 8.04 9.24 -1.81
C GLU A 215 7.55 7.82 -1.44
N TRP A 216 6.59 7.29 -2.21
CA TRP A 216 6.10 5.94 -2.04
C TRP A 216 7.01 4.92 -2.73
N MET A 217 7.28 3.82 -2.05
CA MET A 217 7.86 2.63 -2.68
C MET A 217 6.82 1.94 -3.55
N GLY A 218 5.60 1.83 -3.04
CA GLY A 218 4.49 1.18 -3.72
C GLY A 218 3.27 1.04 -2.82
N VAL A 219 2.22 0.51 -3.42
CA VAL A 219 0.98 0.13 -2.73
C VAL A 219 0.68 -1.33 -3.07
N PHE A 220 0.26 -2.09 -2.08
CA PHE A 220 0.00 -3.52 -2.20
C PHE A 220 -1.45 -3.82 -1.82
N HIS A 221 -2.08 -4.73 -2.56
CA HIS A 221 -3.43 -5.21 -2.23
C HIS A 221 -3.36 -6.22 -1.09
N ALA A 222 -3.30 -5.69 0.12
CA ALA A 222 -3.03 -6.42 1.34
C ALA A 222 -3.70 -5.74 2.53
N ALA A 223 -4.04 -6.52 3.54
CA ALA A 223 -4.35 -6.01 4.86
C ALA A 223 -3.09 -6.03 5.73
N ALA A 224 -2.98 -5.10 6.68
CA ALA A 224 -1.93 -5.18 7.69
C ALA A 224 -2.44 -4.81 9.07
N VAL A 225 -1.90 -5.51 10.05
CA VAL A 225 -2.20 -5.31 11.46
C VAL A 225 -0.92 -5.29 12.28
N VAL A 226 -0.97 -4.69 13.46
CA VAL A 226 0.14 -4.66 14.41
C VAL A 226 -0.36 -5.02 15.79
N GLN A 227 0.39 -5.87 16.48
CA GLN A 227 0.18 -6.08 17.91
C GLN A 227 0.91 -4.96 18.63
N GLU A 228 0.17 -4.05 19.23
CA GLU A 228 0.78 -3.01 20.05
C GLU A 228 1.18 -3.65 21.37
N LYS A 229 2.50 -3.69 21.65
CA LYS A 229 2.93 -4.02 23.00
C LYS A 229 2.31 -2.98 23.93
N LYS A 230 1.61 -3.43 24.98
CA LYS A 230 1.12 -2.55 26.05
C LYS A 230 2.32 -1.88 26.72
N GLY A 231 2.83 -0.81 26.12
CA GLY A 231 3.61 0.16 26.83
C GLY A 231 2.71 0.74 27.91
N ARG A 232 3.25 0.94 29.12
CA ARG A 232 2.63 1.73 30.19
C ARG A 232 2.29 3.14 29.68
N ARG A 233 1.21 3.26 28.92
CA ARG A 233 0.54 4.51 28.57
C ARG A 233 -0.81 4.56 29.28
N ASP A 234 -0.83 4.15 30.55
CA ASP A 234 -1.89 4.57 31.46
C ASP A 234 -1.59 6.02 31.83
N GLU A 235 -2.48 6.93 31.43
CA GLU A 235 -2.87 8.27 31.93
C GLU A 235 -1.86 9.21 32.68
N GLY A 236 -0.76 8.73 33.24
CA GLY A 236 0.26 9.51 33.97
C GLY A 236 1.23 10.29 33.09
N THR A 237 1.37 9.96 31.80
CA THR A 237 2.32 10.66 30.89
C THR A 237 1.75 11.98 30.35
N LEU A 238 0.42 12.18 30.38
CA LEU A 238 -0.16 13.51 30.19
C LEU A 238 0.12 14.39 31.43
N ARG A 239 -0.11 13.86 32.65
CA ARG A 239 0.15 14.63 33.89
C ARG A 239 1.63 15.00 34.10
N ARG A 240 2.58 14.17 33.65
CA ARG A 240 4.01 14.51 33.74
C ARG A 240 4.43 15.62 32.78
N ARG A 241 3.82 15.72 31.58
CA ARG A 241 4.06 16.84 30.67
C ARG A 241 3.56 18.16 31.24
N ASP A 242 2.44 18.14 31.96
CA ASP A 242 1.90 19.32 32.63
C ASP A 242 2.76 19.75 33.84
N LEU A 243 3.31 18.77 34.59
CA LEU A 243 4.21 19.05 35.74
C LEU A 243 5.64 19.46 35.32
N GLU A 244 6.16 18.95 34.20
CA GLU A 244 7.46 19.39 33.65
C GLU A 244 7.39 20.78 33.01
N THR A 245 6.27 21.13 32.36
CA THR A 245 6.05 22.49 31.84
C THR A 245 5.74 23.52 32.94
N GLU A 246 5.32 23.08 34.13
CA GLU A 246 5.30 23.93 35.34
C GLU A 246 6.67 24.06 36.00
N ARG A 247 7.50 23.01 36.02
CA ARG A 247 8.87 23.07 36.58
C ARG A 247 9.87 23.82 35.71
N LEU A 248 9.68 23.85 34.39
CA LEU A 248 10.52 24.62 33.46
C LEU A 248 10.24 26.13 33.46
N ARG A 249 9.29 26.60 34.27
CA ARG A 249 9.10 28.05 34.53
C ARG A 249 9.97 28.58 35.68
N ASP A 250 10.51 27.70 36.51
CA ASP A 250 11.34 28.05 37.66
C ASP A 250 12.69 27.31 37.64
N GLY A 251 13.67 27.82 36.87
CA GLY A 251 15.08 27.49 37.06
C GLY A 251 15.87 27.01 35.84
N GLU A 252 16.71 27.91 35.33
CA GLU A 252 18.00 27.72 34.64
C GLU A 252 18.13 26.65 33.54
N MET A 253 18.18 27.14 32.28
CA MET A 253 18.62 26.41 31.11
C MET A 253 20.12 26.09 31.17
N GLU A 254 20.48 24.80 31.12
CA GLU A 254 21.74 24.35 30.50
C GLU A 254 21.57 23.00 29.77
N GLY A 255 21.57 23.07 28.43
CA GLY A 255 22.41 22.24 27.56
C GLY A 255 22.25 20.73 27.54
N LEU A 256 21.14 20.22 27.01
CA LEU A 256 21.11 18.91 26.32
C LEU A 256 20.33 19.08 25.01
N ARG A 257 20.94 18.68 23.89
CA ARG A 257 20.32 18.79 22.55
C ARG A 257 19.22 17.74 22.43
N ASP A 258 18.03 18.18 22.04
CA ASP A 258 16.81 17.37 21.91
C ASP A 258 16.97 16.09 21.07
N GLY A 259 17.98 16.02 20.19
CA GLY A 259 18.24 14.86 19.32
C GLY A 259 18.92 13.65 19.98
N GLU A 260 19.50 13.78 21.18
CA GLU A 260 20.22 12.67 21.84
C GLU A 260 19.33 11.86 22.82
N MET A 261 18.15 12.39 23.19
CA MET A 261 17.21 11.79 24.14
C MET A 261 16.07 10.99 23.49
N GLU A 262 15.89 11.09 22.18
CA GLU A 262 14.98 10.22 21.40
C GLU A 262 15.64 8.88 21.03
N GLY A 263 16.96 8.87 20.79
CA GLY A 263 17.67 7.64 20.37
C GLY A 263 17.95 6.60 21.46
N LEU A 264 17.77 6.93 22.75
CA LEU A 264 18.15 6.06 23.88
C LEU A 264 16.96 5.46 24.64
N ARG A 265 15.71 5.77 24.25
CA ARG A 265 14.49 5.22 24.89
C ARG A 265 13.81 4.09 24.11
N ASP A 266 14.19 3.88 22.86
CA ASP A 266 13.59 2.86 21.98
C ASP A 266 14.31 1.50 22.03
N GLU A 267 15.46 1.38 22.72
CA GLU A 267 16.24 0.14 22.73
C GLU A 267 15.72 -0.97 23.68
N GLU A 268 14.75 -0.70 24.57
CA GLU A 268 14.23 -1.71 25.53
C GLU A 268 12.74 -2.07 25.37
N ALA A 269 12.01 -1.42 24.46
CA ALA A 269 10.65 -1.82 24.08
C ALA A 269 10.66 -2.22 22.60
N GLY A 270 10.98 -3.49 22.30
CA GLY A 270 11.17 -3.92 20.91
C GLY A 270 10.05 -3.40 20.00
N GLU A 271 10.43 -2.75 18.90
CA GLU A 271 9.55 -1.97 18.05
C GLU A 271 8.26 -2.73 17.66
N ASN A 272 7.13 -2.02 17.60
CA ASN A 272 5.90 -2.56 17.03
C ASN A 272 6.15 -2.88 15.55
N GLN A 273 5.85 -4.10 15.10
CA GLN A 273 6.07 -4.53 13.72
C GLN A 273 4.80 -5.16 13.13
N ALA A 274 4.52 -4.86 11.86
CA ALA A 274 3.28 -5.23 11.20
C ALA A 274 3.30 -6.62 10.57
N LEU A 275 2.20 -7.35 10.67
CA LEU A 275 1.91 -8.56 9.90
C LEU A 275 1.15 -8.16 8.63
N ILE A 276 1.62 -8.59 7.47
CA ILE A 276 1.02 -8.28 6.17
C ILE A 276 0.31 -9.52 5.63
N PHE A 277 -0.96 -9.38 5.26
CA PHE A 277 -1.80 -10.45 4.73
C PHE A 277 -2.17 -10.20 3.27
N LEU A 278 -1.73 -11.10 2.39
CA LEU A 278 -2.01 -11.07 0.95
C LEU A 278 -2.78 -12.31 0.52
N GLY A 279 -3.56 -12.17 -0.54
CA GLY A 279 -4.34 -13.25 -1.11
C GLY A 279 -5.23 -12.71 -2.21
N GLU A 280 -5.73 -13.62 -3.05
CA GLU A 280 -6.73 -13.28 -4.07
C GLU A 280 -8.01 -12.74 -3.42
N SER A 281 -8.89 -12.12 -4.21
CA SER A 281 -10.20 -11.71 -3.71
C SER A 281 -10.94 -12.91 -3.13
N GLY A 282 -11.52 -12.74 -1.93
CA GLY A 282 -12.17 -13.84 -1.21
C GLY A 282 -11.23 -14.77 -0.42
N ALA A 283 -9.91 -14.54 -0.44
CA ALA A 283 -8.97 -15.36 0.32
C ALA A 283 -9.05 -15.18 1.86
N GLY A 284 -9.75 -14.13 2.34
CA GLY A 284 -9.98 -13.86 3.77
C GLY A 284 -9.14 -12.75 4.40
N LYS A 285 -8.50 -11.87 3.60
CA LYS A 285 -7.61 -10.78 4.09
C LYS A 285 -8.30 -9.91 5.16
N SER A 286 -9.43 -9.30 4.78
CA SER A 286 -10.26 -8.47 5.65
C SER A 286 -10.81 -9.25 6.84
N THR A 287 -11.17 -10.53 6.64
CA THR A 287 -11.64 -11.41 7.71
C THR A 287 -10.57 -11.65 8.78
N VAL A 288 -9.32 -11.92 8.39
CA VAL A 288 -8.22 -12.05 9.37
C VAL A 288 -7.94 -10.72 10.07
N ALA A 289 -7.98 -9.60 9.35
CA ALA A 289 -7.81 -8.28 9.97
C ALA A 289 -8.88 -8.04 11.05
N ALA A 290 -10.15 -8.35 10.76
CA ALA A 290 -11.25 -8.22 11.70
C ALA A 290 -11.13 -9.19 12.90
N ILE A 291 -10.73 -10.45 12.68
CA ILE A 291 -10.49 -11.40 13.77
C ILE A 291 -9.37 -10.89 14.69
N LEU A 292 -8.24 -10.45 14.13
CA LEU A 292 -7.11 -9.96 14.91
C LEU A 292 -7.43 -8.64 15.61
N MET A 293 -8.25 -7.78 14.99
CA MET A 293 -8.77 -6.57 15.63
C MET A 293 -9.56 -6.90 16.90
N ALA A 294 -10.41 -7.91 16.87
CA ALA A 294 -11.13 -8.38 18.05
C ALA A 294 -10.20 -8.93 19.15
N GLN A 295 -8.98 -9.35 18.77
CA GLN A 295 -7.93 -9.77 19.71
C GLN A 295 -7.04 -8.61 20.18
N GLY A 296 -7.39 -7.37 19.87
CA GLY A 296 -6.66 -6.17 20.28
C GLY A 296 -5.47 -5.80 19.39
N TYR A 297 -5.35 -6.38 18.20
CA TYR A 297 -4.42 -5.84 17.20
C TYR A 297 -4.98 -4.54 16.65
N ARG A 298 -4.10 -3.58 16.35
CA ARG A 298 -4.47 -2.41 15.58
C ARG A 298 -4.42 -2.75 14.10
N VAL A 299 -5.52 -2.51 13.40
CA VAL A 299 -5.55 -2.57 11.93
C VAL A 299 -4.92 -1.30 11.39
N LEU A 300 -3.88 -1.46 10.57
CA LEU A 300 -3.21 -0.36 9.90
C LEU A 300 -3.92 0.02 8.61
N THR A 301 -4.43 -1.00 7.90
CA THR A 301 -5.11 -0.87 6.61
C THR A 301 -5.77 -2.18 6.22
N ASP A 302 -6.85 -2.08 5.45
CA ASP A 302 -7.47 -3.15 4.69
C ASP A 302 -7.39 -2.84 3.19
N ASP A 303 -7.12 -3.87 2.37
CA ASP A 303 -7.01 -3.86 0.89
C ASP A 303 -6.05 -2.87 0.21
N PHE A 304 -5.54 -1.84 0.90
CA PHE A 304 -4.68 -0.81 0.32
C PHE A 304 -3.49 -0.48 1.23
N LEU A 305 -2.43 -1.30 1.16
CA LEU A 305 -1.23 -1.19 1.98
C LEU A 305 -0.16 -0.30 1.33
N PRO A 306 -0.02 0.98 1.71
CA PRO A 306 1.06 1.80 1.22
C PRO A 306 2.36 1.53 1.99
N VAL A 307 3.45 1.50 1.24
CA VAL A 307 4.79 1.42 1.79
C VAL A 307 5.59 2.59 1.26
N GLY A 308 6.12 3.39 2.17
CA GLY A 308 6.88 4.58 1.86
C GLY A 308 8.35 4.44 2.27
N ILE A 309 9.20 5.23 1.63
CA ILE A 309 10.61 5.31 1.97
C ILE A 309 10.82 6.59 2.80
N PRO A 310 11.09 6.51 4.11
CA PRO A 310 11.23 7.71 4.92
C PRO A 310 12.54 8.43 4.58
N LYS A 311 12.47 9.72 4.28
CA LYS A 311 13.64 10.56 3.90
C LYS A 311 14.80 10.52 4.92
N ASN A 312 14.49 10.26 6.20
CA ASN A 312 15.44 10.29 7.31
C ASN A 312 15.57 8.93 8.03
N ALA A 313 15.04 7.83 7.49
CA ALA A 313 15.15 6.53 8.15
C ALA A 313 16.59 6.02 8.12
N VAL A 314 17.04 5.44 9.23
CA VAL A 314 18.27 4.65 9.29
C VAL A 314 18.19 3.58 8.21
N ASN A 315 19.19 3.55 7.32
CA ASN A 315 19.28 2.65 6.16
C ASN A 315 18.17 2.75 5.10
N ASN A 316 17.35 3.82 5.13
CA ASN A 316 16.28 4.05 4.15
C ASN A 316 15.26 2.87 4.13
N THR A 317 15.04 2.24 5.28
CA THR A 317 14.16 1.07 5.43
C THR A 317 12.71 1.44 5.11
N PRO A 318 12.04 0.71 4.19
CA PRO A 318 10.63 0.98 3.90
C PRO A 318 9.71 0.69 5.10
N LEU A 319 8.76 1.60 5.32
CA LEU A 319 7.77 1.50 6.40
C LEU A 319 6.36 1.46 5.83
N ILE A 320 5.46 0.77 6.52
CA ILE A 320 4.03 0.73 6.22
C ILE A 320 3.40 1.99 6.80
N TYR A 321 2.61 2.69 5.99
CA TYR A 321 1.88 3.88 6.43
C TYR A 321 0.40 3.51 6.62
N PRO A 322 -0.22 3.80 7.76
CA PRO A 322 -1.62 3.44 7.99
C PRO A 322 -2.58 4.12 7.01
N MET A 323 -3.55 3.37 6.48
CA MET A 323 -4.72 3.90 5.77
C MET A 323 -5.94 3.36 6.51
N PRO A 324 -6.46 4.10 7.51
CA PRO A 324 -7.38 3.55 8.50
C PRO A 324 -8.83 3.51 8.00
N ALA A 325 -9.05 2.96 6.80
CA ALA A 325 -10.38 2.71 6.28
C ALA A 325 -11.09 1.60 7.10
N ALA A 326 -12.41 1.70 7.24
CA ALA A 326 -13.23 0.61 7.78
C ALA A 326 -13.03 -0.67 6.97
N ILE A 327 -13.12 -1.83 7.64
CA ILE A 327 -12.89 -3.14 7.00
C ILE A 327 -14.12 -3.48 6.16
N SER A 328 -13.90 -3.80 4.89
CA SER A 328 -14.98 -4.34 4.05
C SER A 328 -15.27 -5.79 4.47
N VAL A 329 -16.54 -6.04 4.84
CA VAL A 329 -17.02 -7.37 5.22
C VAL A 329 -18.03 -7.86 4.20
N LYS A 330 -17.61 -8.81 3.37
CA LYS A 330 -18.48 -9.50 2.43
C LYS A 330 -19.36 -10.52 3.13
N LYS A 331 -20.53 -10.81 2.56
CA LYS A 331 -21.53 -11.74 3.13
C LYS A 331 -20.98 -13.05 3.69
N ASN A 332 -20.03 -13.69 2.99
CA ASN A 332 -19.46 -14.97 3.39
C ASN A 332 -18.59 -14.89 4.65
N ALA A 333 -18.08 -13.69 4.98
CA ALA A 333 -17.30 -13.45 6.18
C ALA A 333 -18.18 -13.15 7.41
N ILE A 334 -19.42 -12.69 7.23
CA ILE A 334 -20.31 -12.30 8.34
C ILE A 334 -20.50 -13.45 9.33
N PRO A 335 -20.89 -14.69 8.92
CA PRO A 335 -21.07 -15.79 9.86
C PRO A 335 -19.80 -16.18 10.62
N ILE A 336 -18.63 -15.98 9.99
CA ILE A 336 -17.33 -16.24 10.61
C ILE A 336 -17.06 -15.21 11.71
N LEU A 337 -17.49 -13.96 11.53
CA LEU A 337 -17.18 -12.83 12.40
C LEU A 337 -18.17 -12.64 13.57
N LEU A 338 -19.40 -13.18 13.48
CA LEU A 338 -20.42 -13.10 14.53
C LEU A 338 -19.94 -13.43 15.96
N PRO A 339 -19.04 -14.41 16.20
CA PRO A 339 -18.54 -14.68 17.55
C PRO A 339 -17.82 -13.50 18.22
N TRP A 340 -17.29 -12.55 17.44
CA TRP A 340 -16.61 -11.36 17.94
C TRP A 340 -17.41 -10.07 17.74
N TYR A 341 -18.29 -10.03 16.74
CA TYR A 341 -19.08 -8.86 16.35
C TYR A 341 -20.57 -9.23 16.29
N PRO A 342 -21.21 -9.51 17.45
CA PRO A 342 -22.62 -9.92 17.50
C PRO A 342 -23.57 -8.83 16.98
N GLU A 343 -23.16 -7.57 16.95
CA GLU A 343 -23.90 -6.47 16.33
C GLU A 343 -24.15 -6.68 14.82
N MET A 344 -23.40 -7.58 14.17
CA MET A 344 -23.59 -7.93 12.76
C MET A 344 -24.72 -8.95 12.54
N GLU A 345 -25.47 -9.34 13.56
CA GLU A 345 -26.63 -10.25 13.42
C GLU A 345 -27.68 -9.70 12.45
N GLU A 346 -27.96 -8.39 12.48
CA GLU A 346 -28.87 -7.76 11.52
C GLU A 346 -28.31 -7.83 10.09
N GLU A 347 -27.02 -7.56 9.92
CA GLU A 347 -26.34 -7.64 8.63
C GLU A 347 -26.36 -9.06 8.06
N ALA A 348 -26.30 -10.08 8.92
CA ALA A 348 -26.41 -11.48 8.51
C ALA A 348 -27.79 -11.79 7.91
N ILE A 349 -28.86 -11.16 8.40
CA ILE A 349 -30.22 -11.30 7.85
C ILE A 349 -30.28 -10.66 6.47
N PHE A 350 -29.84 -9.40 6.33
CA PHE A 350 -29.82 -8.72 5.04
C PHE A 350 -28.95 -9.45 4.01
N ALA A 351 -27.76 -9.89 4.41
CA ALA A 351 -26.83 -10.61 3.55
C ALA A 351 -27.37 -11.96 3.05
N ALA A 352 -28.32 -12.57 3.76
CA ALA A 352 -28.97 -13.81 3.34
C ALA A 352 -30.00 -13.60 2.22
N GLU A 353 -30.53 -12.38 2.07
CA GLU A 353 -31.53 -12.02 1.05
C GLU A 353 -30.90 -11.58 -0.28
N GLU A 354 -29.60 -11.25 -0.28
CA GLU A 354 -28.90 -10.66 -1.43
C GLU A 354 -27.86 -11.60 -2.07
N GLU A 355 -27.72 -11.51 -3.40
CA GLU A 355 -26.70 -12.26 -4.15
C GLU A 355 -25.28 -11.73 -3.86
N GLU A 356 -25.14 -10.41 -3.76
CA GLU A 356 -23.92 -9.71 -3.36
C GLU A 356 -24.25 -8.76 -2.22
N TYR A 357 -23.47 -8.84 -1.14
CA TYR A 357 -23.66 -7.98 0.02
C TYR A 357 -22.32 -7.71 0.68
N GLU A 358 -22.12 -6.44 1.04
CA GLU A 358 -20.93 -5.90 1.67
C GLU A 358 -21.38 -4.87 2.70
N THR A 359 -20.82 -4.96 3.91
CA THR A 359 -20.97 -3.95 4.97
C THR A 359 -19.59 -3.51 5.44
N TYR A 360 -19.53 -2.46 6.25
CA TYR A 360 -18.29 -1.87 6.72
C TYR A 360 -18.18 -2.00 8.23
N LEU A 361 -17.14 -2.68 8.69
CA LEU A 361 -16.84 -2.82 10.10
C LEU A 361 -15.89 -1.70 10.54
N PRO A 362 -16.31 -0.80 11.46
CA PRO A 362 -15.44 0.24 11.99
C PRO A 362 -14.20 -0.33 12.67
N LEU A 363 -13.09 0.38 12.54
CA LEU A 363 -11.86 0.10 13.25
C LEU A 363 -11.98 0.42 14.74
N SER A 364 -11.40 -0.43 15.57
CA SER A 364 -11.33 -0.24 17.02
C SER A 364 -9.92 0.17 17.49
N GLY A 365 -9.82 0.56 18.77
CA GLY A 365 -8.55 0.97 19.39
C GLY A 365 -8.03 2.31 18.86
N ASN A 366 -6.70 2.42 18.71
CA ASN A 366 -6.03 3.65 18.26
C ASN A 366 -6.04 3.78 16.73
N ALA A 367 -7.19 3.58 16.08
CA ALA A 367 -7.34 3.55 14.62
C ALA A 367 -6.90 4.84 13.93
N GLY A 368 -6.96 5.98 14.64
CA GLY A 368 -6.51 7.27 14.14
C GLY A 368 -5.00 7.47 14.12
N ASP A 369 -4.19 6.56 14.67
CA ASP A 369 -2.72 6.70 14.68
C ASP A 369 -2.11 6.41 13.30
N LEU A 370 -1.57 7.45 12.69
CA LEU A 370 -0.94 7.40 11.37
C LEU A 370 0.57 7.15 11.43
N SER A 371 1.12 6.83 12.60
CA SER A 371 2.55 6.54 12.76
C SER A 371 2.96 5.34 11.88
N PRO A 372 4.02 5.48 11.06
CA PRO A 372 4.46 4.40 10.19
C PRO A 372 5.12 3.27 10.97
N ILE A 373 4.94 2.04 10.50
CA ILE A 373 5.33 0.81 11.21
C ILE A 373 6.21 -0.07 10.31
N PRO A 374 7.33 -0.62 10.80
CA PRO A 374 8.12 -1.59 10.05
C PRO A 374 7.37 -2.91 9.86
N ALA A 375 7.63 -3.62 8.76
CA ALA A 375 7.04 -4.94 8.53
C ALA A 375 7.79 -6.04 9.33
N LYS A 376 7.05 -6.99 9.89
CA LYS A 376 7.57 -8.20 10.56
C LYS A 376 7.63 -9.39 9.60
N ALA A 377 6.52 -9.64 8.89
CA ALA A 377 6.32 -10.85 8.10
C ALA A 377 5.21 -10.67 7.07
N ILE A 378 5.26 -11.49 6.02
CA ILE A 378 4.29 -11.53 4.93
C ILE A 378 3.60 -12.90 4.93
N PHE A 379 2.28 -12.92 4.85
CA PHE A 379 1.45 -14.12 4.84
C PHE A 379 0.59 -14.17 3.57
N PHE A 380 0.77 -15.21 2.77
CA PHE A 380 -0.16 -15.59 1.72
C PHE A 380 -1.29 -16.41 2.34
N ILE A 381 -2.44 -15.79 2.51
CA ILE A 381 -3.57 -16.35 3.23
C ILE A 381 -4.53 -17.04 2.26
N LYS A 382 -5.16 -18.10 2.74
CA LYS A 382 -6.35 -18.70 2.14
C LYS A 382 -7.26 -19.26 3.24
N TYR A 383 -8.51 -18.79 3.30
CA TYR A 383 -9.55 -19.49 4.05
C TYR A 383 -9.93 -20.79 3.33
N ASP A 384 -9.93 -21.91 4.04
CA ASP A 384 -10.31 -23.22 3.49
C ASP A 384 -11.02 -24.04 4.57
N PRO A 385 -12.35 -24.24 4.49
CA PRO A 385 -13.13 -24.91 5.54
C PRO A 385 -12.74 -26.39 5.73
N THR A 386 -11.92 -26.96 4.83
CA THR A 386 -11.43 -28.34 4.93
C THR A 386 -10.10 -28.47 5.65
N VAL A 387 -9.47 -27.34 6.01
CA VAL A 387 -8.15 -27.29 6.63
C VAL A 387 -8.22 -26.49 7.93
N ASP A 388 -8.14 -27.19 9.06
CA ASP A 388 -8.11 -26.58 10.40
C ASP A 388 -7.16 -25.38 10.48
N PHE A 389 -5.86 -25.66 10.28
CA PHE A 389 -4.78 -24.68 10.30
C PHE A 389 -3.50 -25.28 9.71
N ARG A 390 -2.84 -24.53 8.82
CA ARG A 390 -1.53 -24.85 8.29
C ARG A 390 -0.75 -23.56 8.05
N LEU A 391 0.42 -23.48 8.70
CA LEU A 391 1.37 -22.39 8.52
C LEU A 391 2.70 -22.97 8.03
N THR A 392 3.12 -22.56 6.83
CA THR A 392 4.35 -23.05 6.19
C THR A 392 5.26 -21.88 5.87
N ARG A 393 6.55 -21.98 6.22
CA ARG A 393 7.57 -21.02 5.76
C ARG A 393 7.83 -21.24 4.27
N GLU A 394 7.80 -20.17 3.49
CA GLU A 394 7.95 -20.21 2.04
C GLU A 394 9.25 -19.56 1.58
N SER A 395 9.70 -19.93 0.38
CA SER A 395 10.76 -19.20 -0.30
C SER A 395 10.24 -17.88 -0.86
N ASN A 396 10.92 -16.78 -0.53
CA ASN A 396 10.67 -15.48 -1.13
C ASN A 396 10.80 -15.54 -2.67
N LEU A 397 11.76 -16.31 -3.21
CA LEU A 397 11.95 -16.43 -4.66
C LEU A 397 10.71 -17.02 -5.35
N GLU A 398 10.17 -18.10 -4.79
CA GLU A 398 8.99 -18.80 -5.32
C GLU A 398 7.71 -17.98 -5.18
N ARG A 399 7.59 -17.21 -4.09
CA ARG A 399 6.42 -16.37 -3.81
C ARG A 399 6.45 -14.98 -4.46
N MET A 400 7.59 -14.53 -4.97
CA MET A 400 7.75 -13.16 -5.50
C MET A 400 6.74 -12.83 -6.59
N ASN A 401 6.50 -13.73 -7.55
CA ASN A 401 5.54 -13.48 -8.63
C ASN A 401 4.10 -13.36 -8.12
N ALA A 402 3.72 -14.14 -7.11
CA ALA A 402 2.41 -14.03 -6.48
C ALA A 402 2.26 -12.70 -5.73
N PHE A 403 3.33 -12.25 -5.06
CA PHE A 403 3.38 -10.93 -4.42
C PHE A 403 3.24 -9.80 -5.45
N LEU A 404 4.00 -9.87 -6.54
CA LEU A 404 4.02 -8.82 -7.56
C LEU A 404 2.67 -8.63 -8.26
N LYS A 405 1.86 -9.69 -8.38
CA LYS A 405 0.49 -9.60 -8.91
C LYS A 405 -0.44 -8.76 -8.02
N GLN A 406 -0.12 -8.62 -6.73
CA GLN A 406 -0.85 -7.83 -5.75
C GLN A 406 -0.17 -6.48 -5.48
N SER A 407 0.69 -6.01 -6.40
CA SER A 407 1.53 -4.83 -6.17
C SER A 407 1.44 -3.80 -7.28
N TRP A 408 1.41 -2.54 -6.87
CA TRP A 408 1.85 -1.41 -7.67
C TRP A 408 3.14 -0.87 -7.06
N ILE A 409 4.26 -0.97 -7.77
CA ILE A 409 5.54 -0.43 -7.33
C ILE A 409 5.81 0.84 -8.12
N ALA A 410 6.26 1.89 -7.43
CA ALA A 410 6.55 3.17 -8.06
C ALA A 410 7.59 2.99 -9.17
N ASN A 411 7.35 3.67 -10.29
CA ASN A 411 7.98 3.39 -11.57
C ASN A 411 9.41 3.95 -11.71
N ASN A 412 10.24 3.81 -10.67
CA ASN A 412 11.58 4.37 -10.57
C ASN A 412 12.58 3.36 -9.97
N THR A 413 13.88 3.62 -10.17
CA THR A 413 14.93 2.69 -9.74
C THR A 413 15.03 2.58 -8.21
N ALA A 414 14.87 3.69 -7.49
CA ALA A 414 15.00 3.70 -6.03
C ALA A 414 13.92 2.85 -5.36
N ALA A 415 12.67 2.97 -5.81
CA ALA A 415 11.55 2.17 -5.32
C ALA A 415 11.73 0.68 -5.63
N ALA A 416 12.16 0.32 -6.84
CA ALA A 416 12.40 -1.07 -7.21
C ALA A 416 13.53 -1.71 -6.39
N GLU A 417 14.63 -0.99 -6.16
CA GLU A 417 15.75 -1.48 -5.35
C GLU A 417 15.38 -1.58 -3.87
N ALA A 418 14.63 -0.60 -3.34
CA ALA A 418 14.10 -0.64 -1.99
C ALA A 418 13.14 -1.83 -1.80
N PHE A 419 12.25 -2.06 -2.76
CA PHE A 419 11.33 -3.19 -2.76
C PHE A 419 12.08 -4.52 -2.71
N LEU A 420 13.10 -4.73 -3.56
CA LEU A 420 13.86 -5.99 -3.54
C LEU A 420 14.52 -6.23 -2.17
N LYS A 421 15.18 -5.21 -1.61
CA LYS A 421 15.82 -5.33 -0.30
C LYS A 421 14.81 -5.65 0.81
N TRP A 422 13.70 -4.92 0.83
CA TRP A 422 12.64 -5.07 1.84
C TRP A 422 11.91 -6.41 1.72
N TYR A 423 11.51 -6.80 0.51
CA TYR A 423 10.81 -8.06 0.29
C TYR A 423 11.68 -9.27 0.69
N PHE A 424 12.96 -9.29 0.28
CA PHE A 424 13.86 -10.41 0.59
C PHE A 424 14.39 -10.39 2.03
N SER A 425 14.26 -9.29 2.78
CA SER A 425 14.57 -9.25 4.21
C SER A 425 13.44 -9.83 5.07
N LEU A 426 12.22 -9.92 4.53
CA LEU A 426 11.05 -10.33 5.29
C LEU A 426 10.79 -11.83 5.18
N PRO A 427 10.41 -12.49 6.28
CA PRO A 427 9.92 -13.84 6.24
C PRO A 427 8.56 -13.93 5.53
N VAL A 428 8.41 -14.87 4.61
CA VAL A 428 7.18 -15.13 3.87
C VAL A 428 6.60 -16.47 4.29
N TYR A 429 5.29 -16.52 4.53
CA TYR A 429 4.56 -17.72 4.93
C TYR A 429 3.35 -17.96 4.04
N SER A 430 2.94 -19.22 3.91
CA SER A 430 1.60 -19.62 3.52
C SER A 430 0.78 -19.92 4.76
N LEU A 431 -0.41 -19.34 4.84
CA LEU A 431 -1.35 -19.53 5.94
C LEU A 431 -2.69 -20.01 5.38
N VAL A 432 -3.05 -21.26 5.67
CA VAL A 432 -4.36 -21.82 5.33
C VAL A 432 -5.10 -22.14 6.62
N TYR A 433 -6.34 -21.67 6.76
CA TYR A 433 -7.08 -21.81 8.02
C TYR A 433 -8.59 -21.90 7.79
N SER A 434 -9.27 -22.54 8.74
CA SER A 434 -10.72 -22.46 8.94
C SER A 434 -11.08 -22.07 10.37
N ASP A 435 -10.16 -22.26 11.31
CA ASP A 435 -10.35 -22.05 12.74
C ASP A 435 -9.61 -20.77 13.19
N ALA A 436 -10.38 -19.82 13.73
CA ALA A 436 -9.85 -18.53 14.16
C ALA A 436 -8.98 -18.62 15.42
N GLU A 437 -9.29 -19.51 16.37
CA GLU A 437 -8.47 -19.67 17.57
C GLU A 437 -7.09 -20.24 17.20
N LYS A 438 -7.06 -21.24 16.32
CA LYS A 438 -5.79 -21.78 15.79
C LYS A 438 -5.02 -20.74 14.98
N LEU A 439 -5.70 -19.91 14.19
CA LEU A 439 -5.09 -18.78 13.50
C LEU A 439 -4.37 -17.84 14.49
N ILE A 440 -5.06 -17.40 15.54
CA ILE A 440 -4.53 -16.48 16.54
C ILE A 440 -3.33 -17.10 17.26
N ASN A 441 -3.47 -18.34 17.74
CA ASN A 441 -2.41 -19.06 18.44
C ASN A 441 -1.18 -19.29 17.55
N GLY A 442 -1.40 -19.64 16.28
CA GLY A 442 -0.34 -19.82 15.30
C GLY A 442 0.45 -18.53 15.04
N LEU A 443 -0.24 -17.40 14.88
CA LEU A 443 0.42 -16.10 14.66
C LEU A 443 1.16 -15.58 15.89
N ASN A 444 0.63 -15.82 17.10
CA ASN A 444 1.31 -15.47 18.36
C ASN A 444 2.59 -16.29 18.62
N SER A 445 2.75 -17.43 17.96
CA SER A 445 3.94 -18.28 18.11
C SER A 445 5.14 -17.86 17.25
N LEU A 446 4.96 -16.88 16.36
CA LEU A 446 5.98 -16.28 15.48
C LEU A 446 6.58 -15.00 16.08
#